data_AF-A8Y1G8-F1
#
_entry.id   AF-A8Y1G8-F1
#
_cell.length_a   1.000
_cell.length_b   1.000
_cell.length_c   1.000
_cell.angle_alpha   90.00
_cell.angle_beta   90.00
_cell.angle_gamma   90.00
#
_symmetry.space_group_name_H-M   'P 1'
#
loop_
_entity.id
_entity.type
_entity.pdbx_description
1 polymer ?
#
loop_
_entity_poly.entity_id
_entity_poly.type
_entity_poly.pdbx_seq_one_letter_code
_entity_poly.pdbx_strand_id
1 'polypeptide(L)'
;MQKCEQECGEEAWRIACCSRVGKIAICVMSIAILYLIISALTPTESTHKAADLDVPRAGINLTRANQVLTSLCDAYERGDVSGDSCNRLCYDRNWLVTDFYEGHKTVVIVKDGGQTAVYKSTKPFMNDFDEPQDHLTDAQFSDRVVDVVNNELRLGWPKHYSRHLMETVWPTLLRTKGEAMSRADRRSLWALLKQPEFILFRVLPLTRVTPKLIGTCGHMYQTESLVAFKMKGYYTNLKAKILVHVMGTLKLLYEFLDEPLQWCDVRFDNLGLSADYPKRFVLMDGDMVYTKSKLDSLLKGRPCETDDDCKIGDCTARCTANMVCSSRSNGNLEVFCDKLVNKLFANQWSKNNKYLVACRDTGRNITTRLNELRLTWSWNLPDV
;
A
#
# COMPACT_ATOMS: atom_id res chain seq x y z
N MET A 1 61.41 -7.53 40.66
CA MET A 1 60.53 -7.93 41.79
C MET A 1 60.50 -6.90 42.91
N GLN A 2 61.64 -6.33 43.34
CA GLN A 2 61.71 -5.31 44.41
C GLN A 2 60.98 -3.97 44.16
N LYS A 3 60.61 -3.63 42.92
CA LYS A 3 59.87 -2.38 42.63
C LYS A 3 58.34 -2.53 42.71
N CYS A 4 57.80 -3.76 42.66
CA CYS A 4 56.35 -4.02 42.77
C CYS A 4 55.87 -4.12 44.23
N GLU A 5 56.76 -4.30 45.21
CA GLU A 5 56.38 -4.46 46.62
C GLU A 5 55.92 -3.17 47.29
N GLN A 6 56.35 -2.00 46.79
CA GLN A 6 56.03 -0.70 47.40
C GLN A 6 54.72 -0.06 46.91
N GLU A 7 54.18 -0.45 45.75
CA GLU A 7 53.05 0.27 45.13
C GLU A 7 51.69 -0.46 45.19
N CYS A 8 51.65 -1.74 45.56
CA CYS A 8 50.38 -2.49 45.61
C CYS A 8 50.26 -3.26 46.94
N GLY A 9 49.37 -2.76 47.81
CA GLY A 9 48.89 -3.48 49.00
C GLY A 9 48.06 -4.72 48.64
N GLU A 10 47.65 -5.49 49.68
CA GLU A 10 46.97 -6.80 49.73
C GLU A 10 47.15 -7.78 48.53
N GLU A 11 47.44 -9.06 48.84
CA GLU A 11 47.84 -10.11 47.89
C GLU A 11 47.00 -10.21 46.60
N ALA A 12 45.71 -9.89 46.65
CA ALA A 12 44.81 -9.92 45.48
C ALA A 12 45.20 -8.91 44.38
N TRP A 13 45.67 -7.71 44.76
CA TRP A 13 46.03 -6.66 43.79
C TRP A 13 47.40 -6.88 43.15
N ARG A 14 48.29 -7.63 43.80
CA ARG A 14 49.62 -7.96 43.27
C ARG A 14 49.55 -8.81 42.00
N ILE A 15 48.61 -9.75 41.95
CA ILE A 15 48.41 -10.63 40.77
C ILE A 15 47.81 -9.84 39.60
N ALA A 16 46.89 -8.92 39.88
CA ALA A 16 46.25 -8.08 38.88
C ALA A 16 47.22 -7.04 38.26
N CYS A 17 48.08 -6.40 39.08
CA CYS A 17 48.97 -5.33 38.62
C CYS A 17 50.31 -5.82 38.06
N CYS A 18 50.88 -6.93 38.56
CA CYS A 18 52.24 -7.36 38.17
C CYS A 18 52.25 -8.54 37.17
N SER A 19 51.11 -9.12 36.77
CA SER A 19 51.04 -10.16 35.73
C SER A 19 50.51 -9.63 34.39
N ARG A 20 51.01 -10.17 33.26
CA ARG A 20 50.54 -9.82 31.90
C ARG A 20 49.03 -10.06 31.72
N VAL A 21 48.53 -11.15 32.31
CA VAL A 21 47.11 -11.53 32.24
C VAL A 21 46.24 -10.57 33.06
N GLY A 22 46.71 -10.16 34.25
CA GLY A 22 46.01 -9.18 35.10
C GLY A 22 45.87 -7.81 34.44
N LYS A 23 46.93 -7.32 33.78
CA LYS A 23 46.89 -6.06 33.02
C LYS A 23 45.91 -6.11 31.84
N ILE A 24 45.82 -7.25 31.15
CA ILE A 24 44.85 -7.44 30.06
C ILE A 24 43.42 -7.44 30.61
N ALA A 25 43.16 -8.13 31.73
CA ALA A 25 41.86 -8.16 32.37
C ALA A 25 41.39 -6.75 32.81
N ILE A 26 42.29 -5.93 33.38
CA ILE A 26 41.98 -4.55 33.76
C ILE A 26 41.63 -3.69 32.54
N CYS A 27 42.39 -3.81 31.43
CA CYS A 27 42.09 -3.10 30.19
C CYS A 27 40.73 -3.50 29.61
N VAL A 28 40.40 -4.80 29.58
CA VAL A 28 39.10 -5.28 29.07
C VAL A 28 37.95 -4.77 29.94
N MET A 29 38.11 -4.80 31.26
CA MET A 29 37.11 -4.28 32.19
C MET A 29 36.93 -2.76 32.04
N SER A 30 38.00 -2.02 31.81
CA SER A 30 37.94 -0.57 31.58
C SER A 30 37.22 -0.23 30.28
N ILE A 31 37.45 -1.00 29.20
CA ILE A 31 36.73 -0.84 27.93
C ILE A 31 35.25 -1.19 28.09
N ALA A 32 34.92 -2.25 28.83
CA ALA A 32 33.53 -2.64 29.08
C ALA A 32 32.78 -1.57 29.90
N ILE A 33 33.42 -1.01 30.93
CA ILE A 33 32.86 0.08 31.72
C ILE A 33 32.70 1.33 30.87
N LEU A 34 33.69 1.67 30.04
CA LEU A 34 33.60 2.80 29.11
C LEU A 34 32.45 2.62 28.13
N TYR A 35 32.26 1.41 27.60
CA TYR A 35 31.14 1.08 26.69
C TYR A 35 29.79 1.22 27.40
N LEU A 36 29.67 0.76 28.65
CA LEU A 36 28.44 0.91 29.44
C LEU A 36 28.15 2.38 29.78
N ILE A 37 29.18 3.17 30.10
CA ILE A 37 29.05 4.61 30.34
C ILE A 37 28.65 5.34 29.06
N ILE A 38 29.28 5.03 27.92
CA ILE A 38 28.91 5.60 26.62
C ILE A 38 27.46 5.23 26.30
N SER A 39 27.07 3.96 26.49
CA SER A 39 25.69 3.50 26.24
C SER A 39 24.66 4.17 27.15
N ALA A 40 25.05 4.53 28.39
CA ALA A 40 24.19 5.23 29.35
C ALA A 40 24.15 6.75 29.12
N LEU A 41 25.22 7.35 28.59
CA LEU A 41 25.35 8.79 28.32
C LEU A 41 24.92 9.17 26.91
N THR A 42 24.89 8.24 25.96
CA THR A 42 24.25 8.46 24.66
C THR A 42 22.74 8.39 24.86
N PRO A 43 22.00 9.50 24.66
CA PRO A 43 20.55 9.43 24.62
C PRO A 43 20.19 8.47 23.49
N THR A 44 19.39 7.46 23.78
CA THR A 44 18.78 6.65 22.73
C THR A 44 17.89 7.57 21.88
N GLU A 45 18.37 7.92 20.68
CA GLU A 45 17.63 8.63 19.62
C GLU A 45 16.34 7.90 19.17
N SER A 46 15.95 6.82 19.84
CA SER A 46 14.71 6.09 19.59
C SER A 46 13.48 6.72 20.24
N THR A 47 13.63 7.64 21.20
CA THR A 47 12.47 8.26 21.88
C THR A 47 11.90 9.49 21.17
N HIS A 48 12.62 10.11 20.23
CA HIS A 48 12.13 11.28 19.49
C HIS A 48 11.32 10.96 18.21
N LYS A 49 11.20 9.69 17.79
CA LYS A 49 10.42 9.32 16.58
C LYS A 49 8.95 8.99 16.82
N ALA A 50 8.50 8.87 18.08
CA ALA A 50 7.11 8.54 18.39
C ALA A 50 6.21 9.77 18.63
N ALA A 51 6.80 10.95 18.89
CA ALA A 51 6.06 12.13 19.34
C ALA A 51 5.34 12.92 18.22
N ASP A 52 5.70 12.71 16.95
CA ASP A 52 5.22 13.52 15.82
C ASP A 52 3.94 12.97 15.16
N LEU A 53 3.34 11.97 15.78
CA LEU A 53 2.40 11.08 15.13
C LEU A 53 0.94 11.34 15.54
N ASP A 54 0.69 11.96 16.70
CA ASP A 54 -0.66 12.20 17.23
C ASP A 54 -1.15 13.64 17.00
N VAL A 55 -0.38 14.43 16.24
CA VAL A 55 -0.73 15.82 15.89
C VAL A 55 -1.41 15.84 14.52
N PRO A 56 -2.59 16.47 14.40
CA PRO A 56 -3.21 16.76 13.11
C PRO A 56 -2.26 17.46 12.15
N ARG A 57 -2.17 16.99 10.90
CA ARG A 57 -1.38 17.66 9.87
C ARG A 57 -1.85 19.10 9.71
N ALA A 58 -0.91 20.05 9.63
CA ALA A 58 -1.23 21.46 9.45
C ALA A 58 -2.11 21.69 8.20
N GLY A 59 -3.15 22.50 8.35
CA GLY A 59 -4.05 22.90 7.26
C GLY A 59 -5.14 21.90 6.89
N ILE A 60 -5.35 20.82 7.67
CA ILE A 60 -6.47 19.90 7.41
C ILE A 60 -7.81 20.49 7.86
N ASN A 61 -8.85 20.23 7.08
CA ASN A 61 -10.22 20.64 7.41
C ASN A 61 -10.86 19.63 8.38
N LEU A 62 -10.53 19.75 9.66
CA LEU A 62 -11.06 18.89 10.73
C LEU A 62 -12.58 18.93 10.82
N THR A 63 -13.21 20.08 10.58
CA THR A 63 -14.67 20.22 10.60
C THR A 63 -15.29 19.35 9.52
N ARG A 64 -14.75 19.37 8.30
CA ARG A 64 -15.21 18.54 7.20
C ARG A 64 -14.98 17.05 7.45
N ALA A 65 -13.82 16.68 8.00
CA ALA A 65 -13.54 15.29 8.37
C ALA A 65 -14.55 14.75 9.40
N ASN A 66 -14.83 15.53 10.45
CA ASN A 66 -15.82 15.16 11.46
C ASN A 66 -17.23 15.06 10.87
N GLN A 67 -17.63 15.96 9.96
CA GLN A 67 -18.93 15.85 9.28
C GLN A 67 -19.09 14.52 8.51
N VAL A 68 -18.04 14.09 7.80
CA VAL A 68 -18.04 12.81 7.07
C VAL A 68 -18.20 11.64 8.04
N LEU A 69 -17.41 11.61 9.12
CA LEU A 69 -17.47 10.53 10.12
C LEU A 69 -18.80 10.52 10.88
N THR A 70 -19.29 11.68 11.32
CA THR A 70 -20.60 11.82 11.98
C THR A 70 -21.73 11.32 11.09
N SER A 71 -21.77 11.73 9.82
CA SER A 71 -22.81 11.27 8.90
C SER A 71 -22.79 9.75 8.70
N LEU A 72 -21.61 9.14 8.64
CA LEU A 72 -21.47 7.68 8.53
C LEU A 72 -21.96 6.98 9.80
N CYS A 73 -21.54 7.46 10.97
CA CYS A 73 -21.92 6.86 12.24
C CYS A 73 -23.40 7.05 12.58
N ASP A 74 -24.00 8.18 12.21
CA ASP A 74 -25.45 8.38 12.33
C ASP A 74 -26.23 7.39 11.47
N ALA A 75 -25.75 7.08 10.26
CA ALA A 75 -26.35 6.05 9.42
C ALA A 75 -26.19 4.65 10.03
N TYR A 76 -25.05 4.36 10.65
CA TYR A 76 -24.81 3.07 11.31
C TYR A 76 -25.74 2.88 12.51
N GLU A 77 -25.89 3.90 13.37
CA GLU A 77 -26.77 3.83 14.54
C GLU A 77 -28.25 3.67 14.19
N ARG A 78 -28.68 4.25 13.06
CA ARG A 78 -30.04 4.02 12.52
C ARG A 78 -30.24 2.64 11.90
N GLY A 79 -29.16 1.85 11.73
CA GLY A 79 -29.21 0.58 11.02
C GLY A 79 -29.34 0.72 9.51
N ASP A 80 -28.99 1.88 8.94
CA ASP A 80 -29.02 2.13 7.49
C ASP A 80 -27.80 1.50 6.79
N VAL A 81 -26.68 1.36 7.49
CA VAL A 81 -25.42 0.81 7.00
C VAL A 81 -24.81 -0.16 8.01
N SER A 82 -23.87 -0.98 7.57
CA SER A 82 -23.17 -1.96 8.39
C SER A 82 -21.72 -2.12 7.94
N GLY A 83 -20.96 -2.91 8.69
CA GLY A 83 -19.55 -3.18 8.44
C GLY A 83 -18.85 -3.67 9.70
N ASP A 84 -17.81 -4.47 9.52
CA ASP A 84 -17.06 -5.09 10.63
C ASP A 84 -16.25 -4.07 11.46
N SER A 85 -15.94 -2.91 10.89
CA SER A 85 -15.23 -1.82 11.57
C SER A 85 -16.16 -0.73 12.12
N CYS A 86 -17.46 -0.74 11.81
CA CYS A 86 -18.38 0.32 12.22
C CYS A 86 -18.47 0.49 13.73
N ASN A 87 -18.62 -0.61 14.49
CA ASN A 87 -18.70 -0.53 15.95
C ASN A 87 -17.46 0.16 16.53
N ARG A 88 -16.26 -0.20 16.07
CA ARG A 88 -15.03 0.44 16.53
C ARG A 88 -14.97 1.92 16.15
N LEU A 89 -15.37 2.27 14.93
CA LEU A 89 -15.33 3.66 14.46
C LEU A 89 -16.36 4.53 15.19
N CYS A 90 -17.55 4.01 15.48
CA CYS A 90 -18.71 4.80 15.88
C CYS A 90 -19.07 4.71 17.36
N TYR A 91 -18.36 3.91 18.17
CA TYR A 91 -18.69 3.71 19.58
C TYR A 91 -18.56 5.01 20.41
N ASP A 92 -17.35 5.60 20.48
CA ASP A 92 -17.11 6.80 21.30
C ASP A 92 -17.28 8.11 20.53
N ARG A 93 -17.22 8.07 19.19
CA ARG A 93 -17.25 9.24 18.29
C ARG A 93 -16.25 10.36 18.61
N ASN A 94 -15.24 10.08 19.44
CA ASN A 94 -14.17 11.00 19.79
C ASN A 94 -12.94 10.72 18.93
N TRP A 95 -13.01 11.10 17.65
CA TRP A 95 -11.97 10.77 16.67
C TRP A 95 -10.77 11.70 16.77
N LEU A 96 -9.59 11.15 16.98
CA LEU A 96 -8.34 11.86 16.72
C LEU A 96 -8.02 11.77 15.21
N VAL A 97 -8.53 12.73 14.44
CA VAL A 97 -8.25 12.83 13.00
C VAL A 97 -6.87 13.46 12.78
N THR A 98 -5.91 12.67 12.30
CA THR A 98 -4.55 13.14 12.03
C THR A 98 -4.36 13.66 10.61
N ASP A 99 -5.14 13.18 9.65
CA ASP A 99 -5.12 13.68 8.27
C ASP A 99 -6.48 13.53 7.61
N PHE A 100 -6.75 14.43 6.65
CA PHE A 100 -7.96 14.44 5.85
C PHE A 100 -7.64 14.93 4.43
N TYR A 101 -8.13 14.20 3.43
CA TYR A 101 -8.06 14.57 2.03
C TYR A 101 -9.42 14.38 1.37
N GLU A 102 -9.86 15.37 0.62
CA GLU A 102 -11.08 15.31 -0.19
C GLU A 102 -10.76 15.90 -1.57
N GLY A 103 -10.83 15.06 -2.60
CA GLY A 103 -10.50 15.39 -3.98
C GLY A 103 -11.22 14.43 -4.92
N HIS A 104 -10.47 13.61 -5.68
CA HIS A 104 -11.06 12.48 -6.42
C HIS A 104 -11.52 11.34 -5.51
N LYS A 105 -11.04 11.33 -4.27
CA LYS A 105 -11.48 10.44 -3.19
C LYS A 105 -11.48 11.19 -1.86
N THR A 106 -12.25 10.67 -0.91
CA THR A 106 -12.26 11.07 0.49
C THR A 106 -11.39 10.08 1.28
N VAL A 107 -10.40 10.60 2.01
CA VAL A 107 -9.53 9.82 2.89
C VAL A 107 -9.53 10.47 4.27
N VAL A 108 -9.83 9.68 5.30
CA VAL A 108 -9.79 10.08 6.70
C VAL A 108 -8.81 9.18 7.43
N ILE A 109 -7.80 9.76 8.06
CA ILE A 109 -6.84 9.03 8.90
C ILE A 109 -7.16 9.33 10.35
N VAL A 110 -7.59 8.31 11.09
CA VAL A 110 -7.97 8.38 12.49
C VAL A 110 -6.99 7.57 13.33
N LYS A 111 -6.70 8.06 14.53
CA LYS A 111 -5.91 7.35 15.52
C LYS A 111 -6.74 6.95 16.73
N ASP A 112 -6.49 5.73 17.19
CA ASP A 112 -7.15 5.12 18.32
C ASP A 112 -6.18 4.18 19.05
N GLY A 113 -5.81 4.51 20.29
CA GLY A 113 -4.99 3.65 21.15
C GLY A 113 -3.65 3.20 20.54
N GLY A 114 -2.98 4.07 19.77
CA GLY A 114 -1.73 3.77 19.08
C GLY A 114 -1.90 3.05 17.73
N GLN A 115 -3.12 2.70 17.34
CA GLN A 115 -3.42 2.18 16.00
C GLN A 115 -3.84 3.31 15.06
N THR A 116 -3.44 3.21 13.80
CA THR A 116 -3.82 4.14 12.73
C THR A 116 -4.82 3.44 11.81
N ALA A 117 -6.01 4.03 11.66
CA ALA A 117 -7.05 3.59 10.75
C ALA A 117 -7.15 4.55 9.57
N VAL A 118 -6.98 4.03 8.35
CA VAL A 118 -7.07 4.81 7.11
C VAL A 118 -8.37 4.41 6.41
N TYR A 119 -9.39 5.26 6.53
CA TYR A 119 -10.67 5.08 5.85
C TYR A 119 -10.68 5.82 4.52
N LYS A 120 -11.18 5.17 3.49
CA LYS A 120 -11.26 5.71 2.13
C LYS A 120 -12.63 5.50 1.53
N SER A 121 -13.03 6.43 0.66
CA SER A 121 -14.17 6.27 -0.23
C SER A 121 -14.07 7.21 -1.43
N THR A 122 -14.63 6.86 -2.59
CA THR A 122 -14.66 7.77 -3.76
C THR A 122 -15.59 8.97 -3.55
N LYS A 123 -16.60 8.84 -2.68
CA LYS A 123 -17.54 9.93 -2.35
C LYS A 123 -17.62 10.10 -0.83
N PRO A 124 -17.84 11.33 -0.32
CA PRO A 124 -17.80 11.59 1.11
C PRO A 124 -18.99 10.96 1.86
N PHE A 125 -20.19 10.91 1.26
CA PHE A 125 -21.39 10.45 1.96
C PHE A 125 -22.01 9.19 1.35
N MET A 126 -22.64 8.39 2.21
CA MET A 126 -23.33 7.16 1.80
C MET A 126 -24.41 7.43 0.75
N ASN A 127 -25.16 8.52 0.93
CA ASN A 127 -26.27 8.90 0.05
C ASN A 127 -25.80 9.40 -1.32
N ASP A 128 -24.50 9.60 -1.53
CA ASP A 128 -23.96 9.96 -2.84
C ASP A 128 -23.84 8.73 -3.75
N PHE A 129 -24.02 7.51 -3.23
CA PHE A 129 -24.00 6.26 -3.98
C PHE A 129 -25.43 5.82 -4.35
N ASP A 130 -25.55 5.19 -5.52
CA ASP A 130 -26.81 4.58 -5.92
C ASP A 130 -27.16 3.42 -4.99
N GLU A 131 -28.45 3.21 -4.76
CA GLU A 131 -28.97 2.09 -3.99
C GLU A 131 -28.99 0.79 -4.81
N PRO A 132 -28.88 -0.39 -4.16
CA PRO A 132 -29.18 -1.64 -4.84
C PRO A 132 -30.67 -1.69 -5.22
N GLN A 133 -31.01 -2.46 -6.24
CA GLN A 133 -32.40 -2.69 -6.60
C GLN A 133 -33.17 -3.29 -5.40
N ASP A 134 -34.37 -2.78 -5.16
CA ASP A 134 -35.23 -3.27 -4.08
C ASP A 134 -35.73 -4.71 -4.35
N HIS A 135 -36.07 -5.40 -3.26
CA HIS A 135 -36.73 -6.71 -3.27
C HIS A 135 -35.99 -7.85 -4.01
N LEU A 136 -34.67 -7.74 -4.19
CA LEU A 136 -33.86 -8.86 -4.70
C LEU A 136 -33.81 -10.02 -3.70
N THR A 137 -33.88 -11.26 -4.18
CA THR A 137 -33.52 -12.42 -3.36
C THR A 137 -32.01 -12.45 -3.09
N ASP A 138 -31.55 -13.19 -2.07
CA ASP A 138 -30.12 -13.31 -1.76
C ASP A 138 -29.31 -13.84 -2.96
N ALA A 139 -29.89 -14.79 -3.71
CA ALA A 139 -29.28 -15.35 -4.91
C ALA A 139 -29.17 -14.30 -6.03
N GLN A 140 -30.23 -13.54 -6.28
CA GLN A 140 -30.21 -12.47 -7.28
C GLN A 140 -29.21 -11.38 -6.92
N PHE A 141 -29.14 -10.99 -5.64
CA PHE A 141 -28.15 -10.01 -5.19
C PHE A 141 -26.72 -10.53 -5.38
N SER A 142 -26.45 -11.78 -5.00
CA SER A 142 -25.15 -12.42 -5.18
C SER A 142 -24.72 -12.49 -6.65
N ASP A 143 -25.66 -12.80 -7.55
CA ASP A 143 -25.43 -12.78 -8.99
C ASP A 143 -25.06 -11.38 -9.50
N ARG A 144 -25.72 -10.33 -9.00
CA ARG A 144 -25.38 -8.94 -9.36
C ARG A 144 -24.00 -8.56 -8.85
N VAL A 145 -23.60 -9.01 -7.66
CA VAL A 145 -22.24 -8.80 -7.14
C VAL A 145 -21.21 -9.45 -8.07
N VAL A 146 -21.44 -10.69 -8.50
CA VAL A 146 -20.59 -11.36 -9.50
C VAL A 146 -20.51 -10.56 -10.79
N ASP A 147 -21.64 -10.09 -11.30
CA ASP A 147 -21.71 -9.31 -12.55
C ASP A 147 -20.90 -7.99 -12.44
N VAL A 148 -20.98 -7.28 -11.31
CA VAL A 148 -20.19 -6.06 -11.05
C VAL A 148 -18.69 -6.36 -10.99
N VAL A 149 -18.28 -7.36 -10.20
CA VAL A 149 -16.86 -7.72 -10.08
C VAL A 149 -16.28 -8.17 -11.43
N ASN A 150 -17.05 -8.95 -12.21
CA ASN A 150 -16.65 -9.36 -13.54
C ASN A 150 -16.58 -8.20 -14.54
N ASN A 151 -17.46 -7.20 -14.42
CA ASN A 151 -17.37 -6.00 -15.23
C ASN A 151 -16.12 -5.17 -14.92
N GLU A 152 -15.72 -5.12 -13.65
CA GLU A 152 -14.55 -4.34 -13.22
C GLU A 152 -13.22 -5.05 -13.48
N LEU A 153 -13.10 -6.33 -13.12
CA LEU A 153 -11.83 -7.05 -13.20
C LEU A 153 -11.70 -7.94 -14.44
N ARG A 154 -12.81 -8.23 -15.15
CA ARG A 154 -12.82 -9.14 -16.32
C ARG A 154 -12.26 -10.54 -16.05
N LEU A 155 -12.34 -11.02 -14.81
CA LEU A 155 -11.84 -12.36 -14.41
C LEU A 155 -12.77 -13.52 -14.79
N GLY A 156 -14.01 -13.24 -15.23
CA GLY A 156 -14.92 -14.28 -15.72
C GLY A 156 -15.42 -15.24 -14.63
N TRP A 157 -15.56 -14.77 -13.39
CA TRP A 157 -16.01 -15.55 -12.24
C TRP A 157 -17.38 -16.19 -12.51
N PRO A 158 -17.50 -17.53 -12.47
CA PRO A 158 -18.77 -18.20 -12.70
C PRO A 158 -19.78 -17.95 -11.58
N LYS A 159 -21.07 -17.77 -11.92
CA LYS A 159 -22.12 -17.49 -10.93
C LYS A 159 -22.29 -18.57 -9.85
N HIS A 160 -21.99 -19.84 -10.16
CA HIS A 160 -22.05 -20.91 -9.16
C HIS A 160 -20.98 -20.80 -8.06
N TYR A 161 -19.94 -19.98 -8.26
CA TYR A 161 -18.96 -19.61 -7.23
C TYR A 161 -19.29 -18.29 -6.52
N SER A 162 -20.53 -17.78 -6.65
CA SER A 162 -20.97 -16.53 -6.02
C SER A 162 -20.74 -16.52 -4.52
N ARG A 163 -20.94 -17.65 -3.82
CA ARG A 163 -20.65 -17.77 -2.37
C ARG A 163 -19.21 -17.38 -2.02
N HIS A 164 -18.23 -17.94 -2.72
CA HIS A 164 -16.82 -17.65 -2.43
C HIS A 164 -16.47 -16.18 -2.71
N LEU A 165 -17.03 -15.61 -3.79
CA LEU A 165 -16.85 -14.19 -4.09
C LEU A 165 -17.51 -13.32 -3.02
N MET A 166 -18.74 -13.65 -2.59
CA MET A 166 -19.46 -12.94 -1.54
C MET A 166 -18.69 -12.94 -0.21
N GLU A 167 -18.17 -14.09 0.20
CA GLU A 167 -17.30 -14.21 1.38
C GLU A 167 -15.99 -13.41 1.22
N THR A 168 -15.48 -13.31 -0.02
CA THR A 168 -14.32 -12.49 -0.33
C THR A 168 -14.65 -11.01 -0.19
N VAL A 169 -15.72 -10.51 -0.82
CA VAL A 169 -16.03 -9.07 -0.84
C VAL A 169 -16.75 -8.56 0.41
N TRP A 170 -17.42 -9.44 1.16
CA TRP A 170 -18.14 -9.13 2.39
C TRP A 170 -17.85 -10.19 3.47
N PRO A 171 -16.66 -10.13 4.11
CA PRO A 171 -16.20 -11.17 5.04
C PRO A 171 -17.06 -11.32 6.30
N THR A 172 -17.93 -10.36 6.60
CA THR A 172 -18.94 -10.48 7.66
C THR A 172 -19.76 -11.78 7.52
N LEU A 173 -20.01 -12.26 6.29
CA LEU A 173 -20.70 -13.52 6.02
C LEU A 173 -20.01 -14.76 6.60
N LEU A 174 -18.69 -14.72 6.79
CA LEU A 174 -17.96 -15.82 7.42
C LEU A 174 -18.30 -15.96 8.91
N ARG A 175 -18.74 -14.87 9.56
CA ARG A 175 -19.13 -14.83 10.96
C ARG A 175 -20.61 -15.12 11.18
N THR A 176 -21.45 -14.80 10.21
CA THR A 176 -22.92 -14.95 10.25
C THR A 176 -23.38 -16.07 9.31
N LYS A 177 -22.69 -17.22 9.37
CA LYS A 177 -22.89 -18.32 8.41
C LYS A 177 -24.33 -18.83 8.48
N GLY A 178 -25.05 -18.71 7.36
CA GLY A 178 -26.45 -19.15 7.23
C GLY A 178 -27.48 -18.07 7.53
N GLU A 179 -27.05 -16.89 7.99
CA GLU A 179 -27.91 -15.72 8.10
C GLU A 179 -28.01 -15.00 6.76
N ALA A 180 -29.21 -14.52 6.43
CA ALA A 180 -29.41 -13.69 5.24
C ALA A 180 -28.79 -12.30 5.45
N MET A 181 -28.33 -11.68 4.37
CA MET A 181 -27.81 -10.32 4.43
C MET A 181 -28.91 -9.33 4.78
N SER A 182 -28.66 -8.46 5.77
CA SER A 182 -29.58 -7.37 6.09
C SER A 182 -29.65 -6.35 4.96
N ARG A 183 -30.66 -5.46 5.01
CA ARG A 183 -30.73 -4.30 4.09
C ARG A 183 -29.47 -3.44 4.19
N ALA A 184 -28.97 -3.23 5.41
CA ALA A 184 -27.76 -2.46 5.69
C ALA A 184 -26.51 -3.10 5.05
N ASP A 185 -26.38 -4.43 5.12
CA ASP A 185 -25.27 -5.16 4.50
C ASP A 185 -25.28 -5.02 2.98
N ARG A 186 -26.45 -5.21 2.37
CA ARG A 186 -26.60 -5.09 0.92
C ARG A 186 -26.31 -3.67 0.45
N ARG A 187 -26.81 -2.68 1.18
CA ARG A 187 -26.59 -1.26 0.90
C ARG A 187 -25.11 -0.89 0.98
N SER A 188 -24.45 -1.28 2.06
CA SER A 188 -23.03 -1.00 2.32
C SER A 188 -22.14 -1.69 1.29
N LEU A 189 -22.34 -2.98 1.05
CA LEU A 189 -21.60 -3.72 0.03
C LEU A 189 -21.81 -3.12 -1.37
N TRP A 190 -23.04 -2.74 -1.72
CA TRP A 190 -23.32 -2.16 -3.02
C TRP A 190 -22.56 -0.84 -3.25
N ALA A 191 -22.54 0.06 -2.26
CA ALA A 191 -21.77 1.30 -2.32
C ALA A 191 -20.25 1.06 -2.44
N LEU A 192 -19.73 0.03 -1.76
CA LEU A 192 -18.32 -0.37 -1.88
C LEU A 192 -18.00 -0.93 -3.27
N LEU A 193 -18.89 -1.74 -3.86
CA LEU A 193 -18.73 -2.29 -5.21
C LEU A 193 -18.85 -1.22 -6.31
N LYS A 194 -19.30 -0.01 -6.01
CA LYS A 194 -19.21 1.14 -6.95
C LYS A 194 -17.82 1.76 -7.00
N GLN A 195 -16.86 1.23 -6.24
CA GLN A 195 -15.52 1.80 -6.10
C GLN A 195 -14.50 0.80 -6.66
N PRO A 196 -13.90 1.07 -7.83
CA PRO A 196 -12.94 0.15 -8.45
C PRO A 196 -11.75 -0.21 -7.55
N GLU A 197 -11.20 0.76 -6.80
CA GLU A 197 -10.10 0.52 -5.84
C GLU A 197 -10.50 -0.51 -4.77
N PHE A 198 -11.74 -0.46 -4.25
CA PHE A 198 -12.23 -1.45 -3.28
C PHE A 198 -12.26 -2.85 -3.88
N ILE A 199 -12.87 -3.02 -5.07
CA ILE A 199 -12.95 -4.32 -5.75
C ILE A 199 -11.54 -4.87 -6.00
N LEU A 200 -10.65 -4.03 -6.51
CA LEU A 200 -9.26 -4.38 -6.78
C LEU A 200 -8.55 -4.87 -5.50
N PHE A 201 -8.60 -4.10 -4.42
CA PHE A 201 -7.90 -4.45 -3.18
C PHE A 201 -8.48 -5.67 -2.49
N ARG A 202 -9.79 -5.88 -2.63
CA ARG A 202 -10.50 -7.00 -2.00
C ARG A 202 -10.32 -8.32 -2.74
N VAL A 203 -10.36 -8.29 -4.06
CA VAL A 203 -10.29 -9.51 -4.89
C VAL A 203 -8.86 -9.87 -5.27
N LEU A 204 -7.94 -8.90 -5.35
CA LEU A 204 -6.55 -9.12 -5.79
C LEU A 204 -5.47 -8.98 -4.69
N PRO A 205 -5.67 -9.37 -3.42
CA PRO A 205 -4.63 -9.24 -2.39
C PRO A 205 -3.41 -10.16 -2.65
N LEU A 206 -3.61 -11.26 -3.38
CA LEU A 206 -2.54 -12.22 -3.71
C LEU A 206 -1.48 -11.64 -4.65
N THR A 207 -1.77 -10.52 -5.32
CA THR A 207 -0.82 -9.80 -6.17
C THR A 207 0.36 -9.23 -5.39
N ARG A 208 0.19 -9.03 -4.08
CA ARG A 208 1.17 -8.35 -3.20
C ARG A 208 1.54 -6.93 -3.65
N VAL A 209 0.82 -6.33 -4.60
CA VAL A 209 0.97 -4.91 -4.95
C VAL A 209 -0.17 -4.07 -4.40
N THR A 210 -1.27 -4.68 -3.95
CA THR A 210 -2.38 -3.97 -3.32
C THR A 210 -2.21 -3.91 -1.78
N PRO A 211 -2.79 -2.89 -1.12
CA PRO A 211 -2.95 -2.84 0.33
C PRO A 211 -3.95 -3.90 0.80
N LYS A 212 -3.73 -4.44 2.00
CA LYS A 212 -4.72 -5.27 2.69
C LYS A 212 -5.89 -4.40 3.14
N LEU A 213 -7.12 -4.88 2.93
CA LEU A 213 -8.31 -4.30 3.53
C LEU A 213 -8.52 -4.87 4.94
N ILE A 214 -8.58 -3.98 5.94
CA ILE A 214 -8.72 -4.32 7.35
C ILE A 214 -10.18 -4.45 7.75
N GLY A 215 -11.06 -3.62 7.18
CA GLY A 215 -12.48 -3.63 7.47
C GLY A 215 -13.26 -2.64 6.62
N THR A 216 -14.56 -2.57 6.85
CA THR A 216 -15.49 -1.66 6.16
C THR A 216 -16.46 -1.03 7.14
N CYS A 217 -16.99 0.14 6.78
CA CYS A 217 -18.15 0.72 7.42
C CYS A 217 -18.95 1.55 6.40
N GLY A 218 -20.16 1.10 6.07
CA GLY A 218 -20.96 1.72 5.01
C GLY A 218 -20.23 1.74 3.67
N HIS A 219 -20.15 2.92 3.06
CA HIS A 219 -19.41 3.17 1.80
C HIS A 219 -17.90 3.30 1.99
N MET A 220 -17.40 3.35 3.22
CA MET A 220 -15.97 3.52 3.49
C MET A 220 -15.29 2.16 3.75
N TYR A 221 -14.08 2.01 3.21
CA TYR A 221 -13.23 0.85 3.46
C TYR A 221 -11.93 1.28 4.15
N GLN A 222 -11.44 0.41 5.03
CA GLN A 222 -10.22 0.62 5.79
C GLN A 222 -9.06 -0.18 5.18
N THR A 223 -7.95 0.49 4.87
CA THR A 223 -6.71 -0.20 4.42
C THR A 223 -5.71 -0.37 5.56
N GLU A 224 -4.74 -1.26 5.39
CA GLU A 224 -3.54 -1.27 6.23
C GLU A 224 -2.88 0.11 6.23
N SER A 225 -2.26 0.49 7.35
CA SER A 225 -1.54 1.76 7.44
C SER A 225 -0.25 1.67 6.64
N LEU A 226 -0.08 2.58 5.68
CA LEU A 226 1.07 2.63 4.79
C LEU A 226 1.80 3.95 4.98
N VAL A 227 3.13 3.90 4.94
CA VAL A 227 3.95 5.11 4.93
C VAL A 227 4.00 5.62 3.50
N ALA A 228 3.31 6.72 3.22
CA ALA A 228 3.30 7.34 1.90
C ALA A 228 4.74 7.63 1.43
N PHE A 229 5.10 7.11 0.27
CA PHE A 229 6.45 7.26 -0.24
C PHE A 229 6.57 8.58 -1.02
N LYS A 230 7.32 9.53 -0.46
CA LYS A 230 7.64 10.79 -1.12
C LYS A 230 9.13 10.87 -1.36
N MET A 231 9.53 11.14 -2.59
CA MET A 231 10.94 11.34 -2.92
C MET A 231 11.46 12.64 -2.31
N LYS A 232 12.23 12.53 -1.21
CA LYS A 232 13.03 13.59 -0.59
C LYS A 232 14.52 13.49 -0.96
N GLY A 233 15.25 14.61 -0.81
CA GLY A 233 16.65 14.71 -1.24
C GLY A 233 17.62 13.73 -0.57
N TYR A 234 17.35 13.31 0.68
CA TYR A 234 18.22 12.37 1.40
C TYR A 234 18.09 10.91 0.92
N TYR A 235 17.11 10.56 0.08
CA TYR A 235 16.99 9.21 -0.47
C TYR A 235 18.05 8.89 -1.53
N THR A 236 18.98 9.80 -1.82
CA THR A 236 20.14 9.58 -2.70
C THR A 236 20.92 8.33 -2.32
N ASN A 237 21.12 8.08 -1.02
CA ASN A 237 21.84 6.92 -0.51
C ASN A 237 21.03 5.61 -0.59
N LEU A 238 19.71 5.69 -0.82
CA LEU A 238 18.79 4.55 -0.87
C LEU A 238 18.29 4.25 -2.29
N LYS A 239 18.72 5.02 -3.32
CA LYS A 239 18.28 4.88 -4.72
C LYS A 239 18.35 3.44 -5.24
N ALA A 240 19.41 2.71 -4.90
CA ALA A 240 19.56 1.31 -5.31
C ALA A 240 18.51 0.38 -4.67
N LYS A 241 18.19 0.57 -3.39
CA LYS A 241 17.15 -0.22 -2.70
C LYS A 241 15.75 0.14 -3.24
N ILE A 242 15.48 1.44 -3.42
CA ILE A 242 14.22 1.93 -4.01
C ILE A 242 14.03 1.32 -5.41
N LEU A 243 15.07 1.31 -6.24
CA LEU A 243 15.04 0.70 -7.57
C LEU A 243 14.61 -0.76 -7.53
N VAL A 244 15.17 -1.54 -6.60
CA VAL A 244 14.84 -2.96 -6.45
C VAL A 244 13.36 -3.16 -6.13
N HIS A 245 12.80 -2.39 -5.19
CA HIS A 245 11.38 -2.51 -4.84
C HIS A 245 10.44 -2.00 -5.93
N VAL A 246 10.79 -0.89 -6.61
CA VAL A 246 9.99 -0.35 -7.73
C VAL A 246 9.94 -1.38 -8.87
N MET A 247 11.09 -1.95 -9.25
CA MET A 247 11.14 -2.94 -10.33
C MET A 247 10.58 -4.30 -9.90
N GLY A 248 10.64 -4.64 -8.62
CA GLY A 248 9.91 -5.78 -8.05
C GLY A 248 8.40 -5.61 -8.17
N THR A 249 7.88 -4.42 -7.89
CA THR A 249 6.46 -4.06 -8.06
C THR A 249 6.05 -4.18 -9.52
N LEU A 250 6.85 -3.66 -10.45
CA LEU A 250 6.63 -3.82 -11.90
C LEU A 250 6.53 -5.29 -12.31
N LYS A 251 7.42 -6.13 -11.79
CA LYS A 251 7.44 -7.56 -12.12
C LYS A 251 6.20 -8.29 -11.60
N LEU A 252 5.71 -7.93 -10.41
CA LEU A 252 4.44 -8.47 -9.88
C LEU A 252 3.24 -8.05 -10.72
N LEU A 253 3.20 -6.81 -11.21
CA LEU A 253 2.15 -6.37 -12.15
C LEU A 253 2.19 -7.17 -13.45
N TYR A 254 3.38 -7.53 -13.92
CA TYR A 254 3.57 -8.29 -15.15
C TYR A 254 3.19 -9.77 -15.03
N GLU A 255 3.48 -10.41 -13.90
CA GLU A 255 3.23 -11.84 -13.65
C GLU A 255 1.85 -12.13 -13.04
N PHE A 256 0.92 -11.18 -13.12
CA PHE A 256 -0.40 -11.37 -12.53
C PHE A 256 -1.24 -12.40 -13.30
N LEU A 257 -1.68 -13.45 -12.58
CA LEU A 257 -2.63 -14.51 -13.00
C LEU A 257 -2.61 -14.79 -14.52
N ASP A 258 -3.68 -14.41 -15.22
CA ASP A 258 -3.91 -14.71 -16.64
C ASP A 258 -3.46 -13.56 -17.57
N GLU A 259 -3.47 -12.33 -17.08
CA GLU A 259 -3.05 -11.15 -17.84
C GLU A 259 -2.43 -10.07 -16.94
N PRO A 260 -1.46 -9.28 -17.44
CA PRO A 260 -0.75 -8.30 -16.62
C PRO A 260 -1.67 -7.16 -16.16
N LEU A 261 -1.51 -6.74 -14.91
CA LEU A 261 -2.12 -5.51 -14.41
C LEU A 261 -1.49 -4.29 -15.08
N GLN A 262 -2.32 -3.42 -15.61
CA GLN A 262 -1.97 -2.17 -16.27
C GLN A 262 -2.11 -1.03 -15.26
N TRP A 263 -1.00 -0.37 -14.93
CA TRP A 263 -1.03 0.79 -14.06
C TRP A 263 -0.90 2.07 -14.89
N CYS A 264 -1.92 2.91 -14.80
CA CYS A 264 -2.08 4.11 -15.58
C CYS A 264 -1.90 5.40 -14.75
N ASP A 265 -1.43 5.31 -13.50
CA ASP A 265 -1.07 6.49 -12.71
C ASP A 265 0.20 6.26 -11.88
N VAL A 266 1.30 6.03 -12.60
CA VAL A 266 2.61 5.67 -12.05
C VAL A 266 3.30 6.93 -11.50
N ARG A 267 3.27 7.09 -10.18
CA ARG A 267 4.02 8.13 -9.46
C ARG A 267 4.46 7.61 -8.09
N PHE A 268 5.56 8.15 -7.56
CA PHE A 268 6.03 7.79 -6.21
C PHE A 268 4.98 8.08 -5.14
N ASP A 269 4.24 9.19 -5.27
CA ASP A 269 3.23 9.60 -4.29
C ASP A 269 2.04 8.63 -4.21
N ASN A 270 1.84 7.80 -5.24
CA ASN A 270 0.82 6.74 -5.26
C ASN A 270 1.35 5.41 -4.69
N LEU A 271 2.62 5.36 -4.25
CA LEU A 271 3.23 4.21 -3.60
C LEU A 271 3.32 4.40 -2.09
N GLY A 272 3.02 3.34 -1.35
CA GLY A 272 3.18 3.26 0.09
C GLY A 272 4.20 2.19 0.44
N LEU A 273 4.97 2.42 1.50
CA LEU A 273 5.76 1.38 2.14
C LEU A 273 4.92 0.70 3.22
N SER A 274 4.79 -0.63 3.13
CA SER A 274 4.15 -1.40 4.21
C SER A 274 4.97 -1.29 5.50
N ALA A 275 4.29 -1.12 6.63
CA ALA A 275 4.91 -1.09 7.94
C ALA A 275 5.46 -2.48 8.34
N ASP A 276 4.85 -3.55 7.86
CA ASP A 276 5.19 -4.93 8.20
C ASP A 276 6.33 -5.47 7.32
N TYR A 277 7.12 -6.39 7.89
CA TYR A 277 8.15 -7.10 7.15
C TYR A 277 7.55 -8.26 6.34
N PRO A 278 7.99 -8.52 5.10
CA PRO A 278 9.00 -7.76 4.34
C PRO A 278 8.49 -6.41 3.84
N LYS A 279 9.33 -5.37 3.99
CA LYS A 279 9.04 -4.03 3.47
C LYS A 279 8.81 -4.10 1.96
N ARG A 280 7.67 -3.60 1.52
CA ARG A 280 7.29 -3.58 0.11
C ARG A 280 6.64 -2.29 -0.32
N PHE A 281 6.83 -1.92 -1.59
CA PHE A 281 6.00 -0.91 -2.23
C PHE A 281 4.65 -1.51 -2.61
N VAL A 282 3.60 -0.80 -2.24
CA VAL A 282 2.22 -1.13 -2.57
C VAL A 282 1.56 0.09 -3.20
N LEU A 283 0.57 -0.15 -4.05
CA LEU A 283 -0.22 0.88 -4.70
C LEU A 283 -1.21 1.44 -3.67
N MET A 284 -0.92 2.61 -3.11
CA MET A 284 -1.84 3.30 -2.21
C MET A 284 -3.06 3.85 -2.96
N ASP A 285 -2.90 4.13 -4.25
CA ASP A 285 -3.97 4.56 -5.14
C ASP A 285 -4.17 3.51 -6.23
N GLY A 286 -5.32 2.84 -6.20
CA GLY A 286 -5.70 1.77 -7.11
C GLY A 286 -6.69 2.21 -8.20
N ASP A 287 -7.11 3.48 -8.22
CA ASP A 287 -8.21 3.96 -9.08
C ASP A 287 -7.89 3.84 -10.59
N MET A 288 -6.61 3.85 -10.94
CA MET A 288 -6.12 3.72 -12.32
C MET A 288 -5.27 2.46 -12.52
N VAL A 289 -5.67 1.36 -11.87
CA VAL A 289 -5.08 0.03 -12.06
C VAL A 289 -6.13 -0.89 -12.64
N TYR A 290 -5.82 -1.50 -13.78
CA TYR A 290 -6.76 -2.28 -14.55
C TYR A 290 -6.18 -3.63 -14.90
N THR A 291 -7.02 -4.65 -15.07
CA THR A 291 -6.64 -5.81 -15.87
C THR A 291 -6.51 -5.39 -17.34
N LYS A 292 -5.70 -6.09 -18.14
CA LYS A 292 -5.49 -5.72 -19.55
C LYS A 292 -6.81 -5.68 -20.32
N SER A 293 -7.68 -6.66 -20.12
CA SER A 293 -9.00 -6.75 -20.72
C SER A 293 -9.92 -5.62 -20.28
N LYS A 294 -9.86 -5.20 -18.99
CA LYS A 294 -10.61 -4.03 -18.54
C LYS A 294 -10.13 -2.77 -19.23
N LEU A 295 -8.82 -2.53 -19.27
CA LEU A 295 -8.25 -1.35 -19.93
C LEU A 295 -8.59 -1.30 -21.41
N ASP A 296 -8.49 -2.44 -22.11
CA ASP A 296 -8.86 -2.53 -23.52
C ASP A 296 -10.36 -2.22 -23.71
N SER A 297 -11.24 -2.61 -22.79
CA SER A 297 -12.66 -2.23 -22.85
C SER A 297 -12.94 -0.74 -22.62
N LEU A 298 -12.00 -0.01 -22.04
CA LEU A 298 -12.09 1.45 -21.84
C LEU A 298 -11.48 2.24 -23.01
N LEU A 299 -10.49 1.67 -23.70
CA LEU A 299 -9.79 2.30 -24.81
C LEU A 299 -10.35 1.89 -26.18
N LYS A 300 -10.37 0.58 -26.46
CA LYS A 300 -10.58 0.06 -27.81
C LYS A 300 -11.97 0.42 -28.33
N GLY A 301 -12.02 1.07 -29.50
CA GLY A 301 -13.28 1.47 -30.13
C GLY A 301 -13.83 2.82 -29.65
N ARG A 302 -13.20 3.47 -28.67
CA ARG A 302 -13.53 4.85 -28.29
C ARG A 302 -13.25 5.79 -29.47
N PRO A 303 -14.18 6.68 -29.85
CA PRO A 303 -13.93 7.68 -30.89
C PRO A 303 -12.76 8.60 -30.54
N CYS A 304 -11.94 8.95 -31.53
CA CYS A 304 -10.78 9.83 -31.39
C CYS A 304 -10.53 10.60 -32.68
N GLU A 305 -9.86 11.76 -32.55
CA GLU A 305 -9.30 12.51 -33.68
C GLU A 305 -7.77 12.39 -33.70
N THR A 306 -7.15 12.31 -32.52
CA THR A 306 -5.71 12.22 -32.34
C THR A 306 -5.33 11.15 -31.31
N ASP A 307 -4.06 10.75 -31.30
CA ASP A 307 -3.54 9.84 -30.27
C ASP A 307 -3.71 10.38 -28.84
N ASP A 308 -3.82 11.70 -28.67
CA ASP A 308 -4.00 12.33 -27.37
C ASP A 308 -5.38 12.07 -26.76
N ASP A 309 -6.39 11.81 -27.60
CA ASP A 309 -7.73 11.39 -27.15
C ASP A 309 -7.74 9.97 -26.58
N CYS A 310 -6.73 9.17 -26.96
CA CYS A 310 -6.58 7.77 -26.61
C CYS A 310 -5.70 7.56 -25.36
N LYS A 311 -5.96 8.36 -24.32
CA LYS A 311 -5.21 8.31 -23.05
C LYS A 311 -6.11 8.06 -21.86
N ILE A 312 -5.61 7.22 -20.94
CA ILE A 312 -6.12 7.08 -19.57
C ILE A 312 -4.89 7.22 -18.68
N GLY A 313 -4.71 8.39 -18.06
CA GLY A 313 -3.50 8.72 -17.31
C GLY A 313 -2.22 8.47 -18.12
N ASP A 314 -1.34 7.61 -17.62
CA ASP A 314 -0.08 7.19 -18.25
C ASP A 314 -0.22 6.09 -19.31
N CYS A 315 -1.42 5.53 -19.49
CA CYS A 315 -1.69 4.53 -20.52
C CYS A 315 -2.09 5.23 -21.82
N THR A 316 -1.28 5.08 -22.86
CA THR A 316 -1.49 5.71 -24.17
C THR A 316 -1.81 4.67 -25.23
N ALA A 317 -2.74 4.97 -26.13
CA ALA A 317 -3.08 4.17 -27.30
C ALA A 317 -3.00 5.03 -28.58
N ARG A 318 -3.16 4.41 -29.75
CA ARG A 318 -3.17 5.11 -31.04
C ARG A 318 -4.59 5.35 -31.52
N CYS A 319 -4.84 6.51 -32.11
CA CYS A 319 -6.03 6.73 -32.91
C CYS A 319 -5.84 6.07 -34.28
N THR A 320 -6.68 5.08 -34.56
CA THR A 320 -6.59 4.32 -35.81
C THR A 320 -7.18 5.12 -36.98
N ALA A 321 -6.90 4.69 -38.21
CA ALA A 321 -7.48 5.29 -39.42
C ALA A 321 -9.03 5.29 -39.43
N ASN A 322 -9.67 4.45 -38.61
CA ASN A 322 -11.12 4.40 -38.46
C ASN A 322 -11.65 5.41 -37.42
N MET A 323 -10.84 6.37 -36.97
CA MET A 323 -11.20 7.37 -35.95
C MET A 323 -11.62 6.74 -34.62
N VAL A 324 -10.99 5.62 -34.28
CA VAL A 324 -11.20 4.92 -33.00
C VAL A 324 -9.87 4.51 -32.37
N CYS A 325 -9.82 4.53 -31.04
CA CYS A 325 -8.64 4.15 -30.28
C CYS A 325 -8.33 2.65 -30.40
N SER A 326 -7.03 2.33 -30.44
CA SER A 326 -6.49 0.98 -30.32
C SER A 326 -6.45 0.50 -28.86
N SER A 327 -5.98 -0.73 -28.64
CA SER A 327 -5.47 -1.15 -27.33
C SER A 327 -4.25 -0.32 -26.91
N ARG A 328 -3.86 -0.40 -25.62
CA ARG A 328 -2.69 0.29 -25.07
C ARG A 328 -1.44 0.02 -25.91
N SER A 329 -0.73 1.09 -26.25
CA SER A 329 0.47 1.10 -27.11
C SER A 329 1.78 1.13 -26.32
N ASN A 330 1.81 1.76 -25.15
CA ASN A 330 2.97 1.77 -24.25
C ASN A 330 2.86 0.67 -23.17
N GLY A 331 3.98 0.28 -22.55
CA GLY A 331 4.02 -0.73 -21.49
C GLY A 331 4.28 -0.15 -20.10
N ASN A 332 3.92 -0.90 -19.04
CA ASN A 332 4.29 -0.50 -17.67
C ASN A 332 5.81 -0.30 -17.51
N LEU A 333 6.63 -1.13 -18.19
CA LEU A 333 8.09 -1.00 -18.11
C LEU A 333 8.55 0.39 -18.57
N GLU A 334 8.05 0.85 -19.72
CA GLU A 334 8.41 2.17 -20.28
C GLU A 334 8.00 3.29 -19.32
N VAL A 335 6.77 3.23 -18.80
CA VAL A 335 6.24 4.23 -17.86
C VAL A 335 7.02 4.23 -16.54
N PHE A 336 7.37 3.06 -16.00
CA PHE A 336 8.19 2.96 -14.79
C PHE A 336 9.59 3.54 -15.01
N CYS A 337 10.20 3.24 -16.15
CA CYS A 337 11.52 3.74 -16.50
C CYS A 337 11.52 5.26 -16.61
N ASP A 338 10.53 5.83 -17.32
CA ASP A 338 10.39 7.27 -17.48
C ASP A 338 10.06 7.99 -16.17
N LYS A 339 9.00 7.55 -15.47
CA LYS A 339 8.45 8.32 -14.34
C LYS A 339 9.13 8.04 -13.01
N LEU A 340 9.75 6.88 -12.82
CA LEU A 340 10.36 6.48 -11.54
C LEU A 340 11.87 6.31 -11.64
N VAL A 341 12.36 5.46 -12.56
CA VAL A 341 13.79 5.10 -12.61
C VAL A 341 14.64 6.29 -13.07
N ASN A 342 14.22 7.02 -14.11
CA ASN A 342 14.95 8.19 -14.59
C ASN A 342 14.99 9.30 -13.54
N LYS A 343 13.94 9.46 -12.72
CA LYS A 343 13.97 10.39 -11.58
C LYS A 343 14.98 10.00 -10.50
N LEU A 344 15.24 8.71 -10.32
CA LEU A 344 16.25 8.23 -9.37
C LEU A 344 17.67 8.38 -9.91
N PHE A 345 17.90 8.06 -11.18
CA PHE A 345 19.26 7.92 -11.71
C PHE A 345 19.67 8.97 -12.75
N ALA A 346 18.81 9.91 -13.14
CA ALA A 346 19.11 10.97 -14.11
C ALA A 346 19.80 10.43 -15.39
N ASN A 347 19.29 9.32 -15.93
CA ASN A 347 19.83 8.58 -17.08
C ASN A 347 21.21 7.92 -16.88
N GLN A 348 21.76 7.95 -15.66
CA GLN A 348 22.91 7.11 -15.29
C GLN A 348 22.51 5.64 -15.37
N TRP A 349 23.37 4.82 -15.97
CA TRP A 349 23.11 3.40 -16.16
C TRP A 349 24.38 2.59 -15.90
N SER A 350 24.18 1.31 -15.61
CA SER A 350 25.26 0.34 -15.44
C SER A 350 24.87 -0.96 -16.09
N LYS A 351 25.73 -1.50 -16.96
CA LYS A 351 25.58 -2.83 -17.58
C LYS A 351 25.51 -3.97 -16.57
N ASN A 352 26.05 -3.74 -15.36
CA ASN A 352 26.04 -4.72 -14.28
C ASN A 352 24.74 -4.69 -13.47
N ASN A 353 23.89 -3.67 -13.67
CA ASN A 353 22.61 -3.55 -12.99
C ASN A 353 21.47 -3.93 -13.94
N LYS A 354 20.99 -5.17 -13.82
CA LYS A 354 19.88 -5.72 -14.63
C LYS A 354 18.62 -4.85 -14.65
N TYR A 355 18.33 -4.12 -13.56
CA TYR A 355 17.16 -3.26 -13.46
C TYR A 355 17.31 -2.00 -14.33
N LEU A 356 18.50 -1.38 -14.33
CA LEU A 356 18.79 -0.24 -15.19
C LEU A 356 18.92 -0.66 -16.66
N VAL A 357 19.50 -1.83 -16.92
CA VAL A 357 19.56 -2.43 -18.26
C VAL A 357 18.15 -2.66 -18.80
N ALA A 358 17.23 -3.18 -17.97
CA ALA A 358 15.85 -3.36 -18.35
C ALA A 358 15.15 -2.06 -18.76
N CYS A 359 15.63 -0.86 -18.39
CA CYS A 359 15.07 0.41 -18.86
C CYS A 359 15.69 0.95 -20.15
N ARG A 360 16.95 0.61 -20.43
CA ARG A 360 17.71 1.18 -21.56
C ARG A 360 17.75 0.27 -22.78
N ASP A 361 17.60 -1.04 -22.59
CA ASP A 361 17.70 -1.99 -23.68
C ASP A 361 16.46 -1.95 -24.59
N THR A 362 16.58 -1.29 -25.74
CA THR A 362 15.53 -1.24 -26.77
C THR A 362 15.69 -2.32 -27.83
N GLY A 363 16.79 -3.09 -27.81
CA GLY A 363 17.08 -4.12 -28.80
C GLY A 363 16.42 -5.47 -28.48
N ARG A 364 16.17 -5.75 -27.19
CA ARG A 364 15.46 -6.94 -26.72
C ARG A 364 13.98 -6.67 -26.47
N ASN A 365 13.16 -7.68 -26.72
CA ASN A 365 11.73 -7.61 -26.41
C ASN A 365 11.49 -7.43 -24.89
N ILE A 366 10.35 -6.82 -24.55
CA ILE A 366 9.99 -6.48 -23.16
C ILE A 366 9.88 -7.73 -22.28
N THR A 367 9.33 -8.82 -22.80
CA THR A 367 9.18 -10.10 -22.10
C THR A 367 10.53 -10.63 -21.61
N THR A 368 11.54 -10.66 -22.47
CA THR A 368 12.91 -11.09 -22.14
C THR A 368 13.51 -10.19 -21.07
N ARG A 369 13.38 -8.86 -21.21
CA ARG A 369 13.86 -7.88 -20.23
C ARG A 369 13.24 -8.10 -18.84
N LEU A 370 11.94 -8.36 -18.78
CA LEU A 370 11.22 -8.59 -17.52
C LEU A 370 11.51 -9.97 -16.92
N ASN A 371 11.71 -11.02 -17.72
CA ASN A 371 12.04 -12.35 -17.23
C ASN A 371 13.42 -12.43 -16.56
N GLU A 372 14.37 -11.58 -16.97
CA GLU A 372 15.68 -11.49 -16.32
C GLU A 372 15.64 -10.80 -14.95
N LEU A 373 14.56 -10.09 -14.63
CA LEU A 373 14.34 -9.51 -13.30
C LEU A 373 14.02 -10.64 -12.30
N ARG A 374 15.05 -11.38 -11.85
CA ARG A 374 14.87 -12.39 -10.79
C ARG A 374 14.23 -11.76 -9.54
N LEU A 375 13.04 -12.23 -9.18
CA LEU A 375 12.25 -11.78 -8.02
C LEU A 375 12.82 -12.21 -6.66
N THR A 376 13.64 -13.28 -6.65
CA THR A 376 14.07 -14.03 -5.46
C THR A 376 14.79 -13.24 -4.38
N TRP A 377 15.18 -12.00 -4.64
CA TRP A 377 15.96 -11.16 -3.70
C TRP A 377 15.35 -9.80 -3.41
N SER A 378 14.21 -9.46 -4.04
CA SER A 378 13.65 -8.09 -3.97
C SER A 378 12.94 -7.74 -2.66
N TRP A 379 12.69 -8.73 -1.79
CA TRP A 379 11.91 -8.54 -0.56
C TRP A 379 12.60 -9.06 0.70
N ASN A 380 13.86 -9.48 0.62
CA ASN A 380 14.68 -9.85 1.79
C ASN A 380 15.68 -8.75 2.18
N LEU A 381 15.40 -7.49 1.83
CA LEU A 381 16.24 -6.37 2.26
C LEU A 381 15.69 -5.83 3.60
N PRO A 382 16.38 -6.06 4.74
CA PRO A 382 15.90 -5.66 6.06
C PRO A 382 15.72 -4.14 6.25
N ASP A 383 16.34 -3.34 5.39
CA ASP A 383 16.66 -1.93 5.70
C ASP A 383 16.12 -0.93 4.66
N VAL A 384 14.84 -1.02 4.27
CA VAL A 384 14.18 0.05 3.48
C VAL A 384 13.17 0.82 4.31
#